data_AF-A0A412FMS1-F1
#
_entry.id   AF-A0A412FMS1-F1
#
_cell.length_a   1.000
_cell.length_b   1.000
_cell.length_c   1.000
_cell.angle_alpha   90.00
_cell.angle_beta   90.00
_cell.angle_gamma   90.00
#
_symmetry.space_group_name_H-M   'P 1'
#
loop_
_entity.id
_entity.type
_entity.pdbx_description
1 polymer ?
#
loop_
_entity_poly.entity_id
_entity_poly.type
_entity_poly.pdbx_seq_one_letter_code
_entity_poly.pdbx_strand_id
1 'polypeptide(L)'
;MGLRDWAHEWQWRARNGIGYEQLRAIRKETMEMLENRDIKGLKGLLDTYAGSYDIPEEIALGIARKNFILTPEDAADKDILAAMESLKSTWFMQQEGTLASLPVEEADGIHGMLAMHAFMLDAYVERHPGCGIPRSEPEEVDAARRILDRQYEGKADWQLCQFILVRTFPSDYVMYRYGLAEDFNRYSKLNEECLKAIETGDKDLEKKLMEAIGKMETTLERKSEKALDSIEGARVPDEYLKELDDELSRLAGLVWDPRRIEDCYGGFLEKHGIRADSPVPELEKQIEEAYRSLDDRIVRLCGRQPYADNLFSAKKRQTDAREGDRKHAPHLPRLPPKQQSSGGMKPAF
;
A
#
# COMPACT_ATOMS: atom_id res chain seq x y z
N MET A 1 1.01 -6.09 -35.20
CA MET A 1 0.60 -6.81 -36.42
C MET A 1 1.79 -7.21 -37.31
N GLY A 2 1.99 -8.52 -37.50
CA GLY A 2 2.98 -9.07 -38.44
C GLY A 2 2.45 -9.28 -39.87
N LEU A 3 3.32 -9.72 -40.79
CA LEU A 3 2.96 -9.97 -42.20
C LEU A 3 1.85 -11.01 -42.39
N ARG A 4 1.82 -12.03 -41.52
CA ARG A 4 0.80 -13.09 -41.54
C ARG A 4 -0.57 -12.55 -41.17
N ASP A 5 -0.63 -11.73 -40.12
CA ASP A 5 -1.87 -11.14 -39.61
C ASP A 5 -2.44 -10.14 -40.59
N TRP A 6 -1.58 -9.32 -41.21
CA TRP A 6 -1.97 -8.42 -42.27
C TRP A 6 -2.60 -9.15 -43.47
N ALA A 7 -1.98 -10.26 -43.90
CA ALA A 7 -2.51 -11.06 -45.01
C ALA A 7 -3.84 -11.74 -44.67
N HIS A 8 -3.98 -12.25 -43.43
CA HIS A 8 -5.23 -12.84 -42.94
C HIS A 8 -6.34 -11.79 -42.90
N GLU A 9 -6.08 -10.65 -42.30
CA GLU A 9 -7.03 -9.56 -42.15
C GLU A 9 -7.50 -9.04 -43.51
N TRP A 10 -6.59 -8.88 -44.48
CA TRP A 10 -6.96 -8.48 -45.83
C TRP A 10 -7.90 -9.48 -46.50
N GLN A 11 -7.61 -10.78 -46.39
CA GLN A 11 -8.47 -11.84 -46.92
C GLN A 11 -9.83 -11.89 -46.21
N TRP A 12 -9.84 -11.71 -44.89
CA TRP A 12 -11.04 -11.71 -44.08
C TRP A 12 -11.95 -10.54 -44.45
N ARG A 13 -11.41 -9.32 -44.57
CA ARG A 13 -12.17 -8.13 -45.04
C ARG A 13 -12.74 -8.32 -46.43
N ALA A 14 -11.95 -8.88 -47.36
CA ALA A 14 -12.39 -9.14 -48.73
C ALA A 14 -13.58 -10.12 -48.78
N ARG A 15 -13.55 -11.18 -47.95
CA ARG A 15 -14.66 -12.16 -47.86
C ARG A 15 -15.93 -11.59 -47.25
N ASN A 16 -15.78 -10.69 -46.27
CA ASN A 16 -16.90 -10.09 -45.54
C ASN A 16 -17.39 -8.77 -46.17
N GLY A 17 -16.81 -8.35 -47.30
CA GLY A 17 -17.20 -7.12 -48.00
C GLY A 17 -16.90 -5.84 -47.22
N ILE A 18 -15.92 -5.87 -46.31
CA ILE A 18 -15.60 -4.73 -45.45
C ILE A 18 -14.61 -3.82 -46.16
N GLY A 19 -15.16 -2.76 -46.76
CA GLY A 19 -14.39 -1.68 -47.37
C GLY A 19 -13.85 -0.68 -46.34
N TYR A 20 -13.04 0.27 -46.83
CA TYR A 20 -12.42 1.30 -46.00
C TYR A 20 -13.43 2.18 -45.24
N GLU A 21 -14.49 2.65 -45.90
CA GLU A 21 -15.52 3.49 -45.26
C GLU A 21 -16.30 2.73 -44.17
N GLN A 22 -16.59 1.45 -44.40
CA GLN A 22 -17.24 0.60 -43.40
C GLN A 22 -16.33 0.40 -42.19
N LEU A 23 -15.03 0.11 -42.40
CA LEU A 23 -14.06 -0.02 -41.32
C LEU A 23 -13.94 1.28 -40.52
N ARG A 24 -13.92 2.44 -41.21
CA ARG A 24 -13.86 3.75 -40.56
C ARG A 24 -15.10 4.01 -39.70
N ALA A 25 -16.29 3.63 -40.19
CA ALA A 25 -17.53 3.73 -39.42
C ALA A 25 -17.50 2.84 -38.17
N ILE A 26 -17.06 1.58 -38.30
CA ILE A 26 -16.93 0.64 -37.18
C ILE A 26 -15.94 1.18 -36.13
N ARG A 27 -14.79 1.69 -36.54
CA ARG A 27 -13.81 2.28 -35.61
C ARG A 27 -14.37 3.48 -34.87
N LYS A 28 -15.14 4.32 -35.56
CA LYS A 28 -15.83 5.47 -34.94
C LYS A 28 -16.84 5.01 -33.90
N GLU A 29 -17.69 4.05 -34.24
CA GLU A 29 -18.66 3.45 -33.33
C GLU A 29 -17.97 2.80 -32.12
N THR A 30 -16.87 2.07 -32.35
CA THR A 30 -16.05 1.46 -31.30
C THR A 30 -15.53 2.52 -30.32
N MET A 31 -15.02 3.65 -30.82
CA MET A 31 -14.55 4.75 -29.98
C MET A 31 -15.69 5.37 -29.15
N GLU A 32 -16.86 5.61 -29.75
CA GLU A 32 -18.04 6.11 -29.03
C GLU A 32 -18.50 5.12 -27.93
N MET A 33 -18.47 3.82 -28.20
CA MET A 33 -18.78 2.78 -27.21
C MET A 33 -17.75 2.74 -26.07
N LEU A 34 -16.46 2.88 -26.38
CA LEU A 34 -15.39 2.97 -25.37
C LEU A 34 -15.52 4.21 -24.49
N GLU A 35 -15.95 5.34 -25.04
CA GLU A 35 -16.19 6.57 -24.28
C GLU A 35 -17.39 6.45 -23.35
N ASN A 36 -18.46 5.80 -23.81
CA ASN A 36 -19.67 5.60 -23.04
C ASN A 36 -19.63 4.37 -22.11
N ARG A 37 -18.51 3.62 -22.10
CA ARG A 37 -18.37 2.33 -21.39
C ARG A 37 -19.50 1.35 -21.77
N ASP A 38 -19.89 1.30 -23.04
CA ASP A 38 -20.90 0.37 -23.55
C ASP A 38 -20.31 -1.02 -23.77
N ILE A 39 -20.13 -1.77 -22.68
CA ILE A 39 -19.52 -3.10 -22.69
C ILE A 39 -20.33 -4.09 -23.53
N LYS A 40 -21.67 -3.97 -23.54
CA LYS A 40 -22.54 -4.85 -24.33
C LYS A 40 -22.37 -4.58 -25.82
N GLY A 41 -22.30 -3.31 -26.22
CA GLY A 41 -21.99 -2.92 -27.59
C GLY A 41 -20.63 -3.45 -28.04
N LEU A 42 -19.59 -3.25 -27.22
CA LEU A 42 -18.25 -3.75 -27.48
C LEU A 42 -18.20 -5.28 -27.60
N LYS A 43 -18.90 -6.00 -26.74
CA LYS A 43 -19.07 -7.46 -26.87
C LYS A 43 -19.73 -7.84 -28.19
N GLY A 44 -20.79 -7.14 -28.58
CA GLY A 44 -21.47 -7.37 -29.86
C GLY A 44 -20.53 -7.18 -31.06
N LEU A 45 -19.64 -6.19 -31.00
CA LEU A 45 -18.58 -5.99 -32.00
C LEU A 45 -17.55 -7.13 -31.97
N LEU A 46 -17.10 -7.56 -30.79
CA LEU A 46 -16.18 -8.70 -30.66
C LEU A 46 -16.78 -9.97 -31.27
N ASP A 47 -18.06 -10.25 -31.04
CA ASP A 47 -18.76 -11.41 -31.60
C ASP A 47 -18.90 -11.30 -33.13
N THR A 48 -19.27 -10.12 -33.62
CA THR A 48 -19.48 -9.87 -35.06
C THR A 48 -18.17 -9.92 -35.84
N TYR A 49 -17.11 -9.39 -35.25
CA TYR A 49 -15.80 -9.21 -35.88
C TYR A 49 -14.75 -10.17 -35.31
N ALA A 50 -15.16 -11.31 -34.75
CA ALA A 50 -14.27 -12.28 -34.09
C ALA A 50 -13.15 -12.82 -35.01
N GLY A 51 -13.39 -12.84 -36.33
CA GLY A 51 -12.40 -13.25 -37.32
C GLY A 51 -11.46 -12.13 -37.81
N SER A 52 -11.69 -10.88 -37.40
CA SER A 52 -10.77 -9.76 -37.67
C SER A 52 -9.64 -9.74 -36.65
N TYR A 53 -8.47 -9.26 -37.06
CA TYR A 53 -7.39 -8.89 -36.14
C TYR A 53 -7.58 -7.46 -35.62
N ASP A 54 -7.79 -6.49 -36.52
CA ASP A 54 -7.82 -5.06 -36.21
C ASP A 54 -8.88 -4.68 -35.16
N ILE A 55 -10.12 -5.14 -35.36
CA ILE A 55 -11.26 -4.66 -34.56
C ILE A 55 -11.16 -5.17 -33.11
N PRO A 56 -10.92 -6.47 -32.85
CA PRO A 56 -10.66 -6.94 -31.49
C PRO A 56 -9.44 -6.30 -30.84
N GLU A 57 -8.34 -6.08 -31.57
CA GLU A 57 -7.15 -5.40 -31.07
C GLU A 57 -7.49 -3.98 -30.60
N GLU A 58 -8.24 -3.21 -31.39
CA GLU A 58 -8.67 -1.86 -31.03
C GLU A 58 -9.57 -1.81 -29.81
N ILE A 59 -10.51 -2.76 -29.70
CA ILE A 59 -11.39 -2.88 -28.54
C ILE A 59 -10.55 -3.20 -27.29
N ALA A 60 -9.64 -4.17 -27.37
CA ALA A 60 -8.78 -4.57 -26.27
C ALA A 60 -7.87 -3.42 -25.80
N LEU A 61 -7.22 -2.71 -26.74
CA LEU A 61 -6.42 -1.52 -26.45
C LEU A 61 -7.27 -0.40 -25.83
N GLY A 62 -8.50 -0.22 -26.30
CA GLY A 62 -9.44 0.75 -25.78
C GLY A 62 -9.80 0.47 -24.32
N ILE A 63 -10.19 -0.77 -24.01
CA ILE A 63 -10.51 -1.24 -22.66
C ILE A 63 -9.30 -1.05 -21.74
N ALA A 64 -8.10 -1.43 -22.20
CA ALA A 64 -6.87 -1.26 -21.45
C ALA A 64 -6.57 0.22 -21.15
N ARG A 65 -6.63 1.10 -22.15
CA ARG A 65 -6.34 2.54 -22.00
C ARG A 65 -7.34 3.26 -21.10
N LYS A 66 -8.60 2.85 -21.13
CA LYS A 66 -9.68 3.44 -20.32
C LYS A 66 -9.76 2.82 -18.91
N ASN A 67 -8.94 1.81 -18.60
CA ASN A 67 -8.89 1.13 -17.30
C ASN A 67 -10.28 0.65 -16.83
N PHE A 68 -11.00 -0.08 -17.68
CA PHE A 68 -12.35 -0.56 -17.33
C PHE A 68 -12.39 -1.53 -16.16
N ILE A 69 -11.24 -2.11 -15.79
CA ILE A 69 -11.09 -3.15 -14.79
C ILE A 69 -10.01 -2.70 -13.83
N LEU A 70 -10.44 -2.20 -12.66
CA LEU A 70 -9.53 -1.78 -11.59
C LEU A 70 -9.84 -2.51 -10.28
N THR A 71 -11.11 -2.87 -10.07
CA THR A 71 -11.58 -3.51 -8.83
C THR A 71 -11.97 -4.97 -9.06
N PRO A 72 -12.04 -5.80 -8.00
CA PRO A 72 -12.65 -7.13 -8.08
C PRO A 72 -14.09 -7.10 -8.57
N GLU A 73 -14.86 -6.08 -8.18
CA GLU A 73 -16.24 -5.88 -8.62
C GLU A 73 -16.33 -5.59 -10.13
N ASP A 74 -15.40 -4.79 -10.70
CA ASP A 74 -15.34 -4.56 -12.15
C ASP A 74 -14.99 -5.86 -12.90
N ALA A 75 -14.06 -6.66 -12.37
CA ALA A 75 -13.65 -7.91 -12.99
C ALA A 75 -14.79 -8.96 -12.97
N ALA A 76 -15.58 -8.98 -11.92
CA ALA A 76 -16.74 -9.86 -11.77
C ALA A 76 -18.02 -9.31 -12.42
N ASP A 77 -17.99 -8.11 -13.01
CA ASP A 77 -19.13 -7.55 -13.71
C ASP A 77 -19.56 -8.48 -14.86
N LYS A 78 -20.87 -8.70 -14.97
CA LYS A 78 -21.43 -9.67 -15.91
C LYS A 78 -21.11 -9.32 -17.37
N ASP A 79 -21.14 -8.04 -17.72
CA ASP A 79 -20.89 -7.60 -19.08
C ASP A 79 -19.39 -7.65 -19.38
N ILE A 80 -18.53 -7.32 -18.41
CA ILE A 80 -17.07 -7.48 -18.53
C ILE A 80 -16.68 -8.95 -18.72
N LEU A 81 -17.21 -9.86 -17.90
CA LEU A 81 -16.97 -11.30 -18.03
C LEU A 81 -17.33 -11.80 -19.42
N ALA A 82 -18.51 -11.41 -19.91
CA ALA A 82 -19.00 -11.80 -21.23
C ALA A 82 -18.15 -11.19 -22.36
N ALA A 83 -17.69 -9.94 -22.22
CA ALA A 83 -16.79 -9.31 -23.19
C ALA A 83 -15.40 -9.96 -23.19
N MET A 84 -14.86 -10.35 -22.04
CA MET A 84 -13.58 -11.06 -21.93
C MET A 84 -13.65 -12.46 -22.55
N GLU A 85 -14.77 -13.17 -22.37
CA GLU A 85 -15.00 -14.46 -23.02
C GLU A 85 -15.07 -14.32 -24.55
N SER A 86 -15.84 -13.33 -25.05
CA SER A 86 -15.87 -13.00 -26.47
C SER A 86 -14.49 -12.64 -27.01
N LEU A 87 -13.73 -11.80 -26.29
CA LEU A 87 -12.39 -11.38 -26.67
C LEU A 87 -11.44 -12.58 -26.78
N LYS A 88 -11.43 -13.48 -25.79
CA LYS A 88 -10.62 -14.71 -25.80
C LYS A 88 -10.93 -15.63 -26.98
N SER A 89 -12.16 -15.59 -27.50
CA SER A 89 -12.57 -16.41 -28.64
C SER A 89 -12.11 -15.86 -30.00
N THR A 90 -11.65 -14.60 -30.07
CA THR A 90 -11.27 -13.94 -31.32
C THR A 90 -9.98 -14.50 -31.92
N TRP A 91 -9.84 -14.37 -33.24
CA TRP A 91 -8.61 -14.76 -33.96
C TRP A 91 -7.39 -14.00 -33.45
N PHE A 92 -7.56 -12.71 -33.16
CA PHE A 92 -6.56 -11.84 -32.52
C PHE A 92 -5.98 -12.47 -31.25
N MET A 93 -6.82 -12.79 -30.26
CA MET A 93 -6.35 -13.35 -28.99
C MET A 93 -5.72 -14.74 -29.13
N GLN A 94 -6.16 -15.54 -30.10
CA GLN A 94 -5.53 -16.83 -30.39
C GLN A 94 -4.10 -16.68 -30.92
N GLN A 95 -3.75 -15.54 -31.53
CA GLN A 95 -2.36 -15.27 -31.96
C GLN A 95 -1.51 -14.72 -30.82
N GLU A 96 -2.06 -13.88 -29.94
CA GLU A 96 -1.33 -13.32 -28.78
C GLU A 96 -0.99 -14.39 -27.74
N GLY A 97 -1.82 -15.44 -27.63
CA GLY A 97 -1.58 -16.57 -26.73
C GLY A 97 -2.08 -16.34 -25.31
N THR A 98 -1.53 -17.09 -24.36
CA THR A 98 -1.94 -17.07 -22.94
C THR A 98 -0.97 -16.25 -22.08
N LEU A 99 -1.41 -15.75 -20.93
CA LEU A 99 -0.52 -15.01 -20.03
C LEU A 99 0.60 -15.92 -19.52
N ALA A 100 0.30 -17.20 -19.27
CA ALA A 100 1.29 -18.17 -18.80
C ALA A 100 2.44 -18.43 -19.80
N SER A 101 2.18 -18.28 -21.09
CA SER A 101 3.17 -18.52 -22.16
C SER A 101 4.03 -17.30 -22.50
N LEU A 102 3.68 -16.11 -22.01
CA LEU A 102 4.28 -14.85 -22.44
C LEU A 102 5.49 -14.45 -21.55
N PRO A 103 6.64 -14.08 -22.13
CA PRO A 103 7.71 -13.41 -21.40
C PRO A 103 7.23 -12.06 -20.83
N VAL A 104 7.57 -11.77 -19.57
CA VAL A 104 7.10 -10.56 -18.88
C VAL A 104 7.60 -9.27 -19.58
N GLU A 105 8.75 -9.35 -20.25
CA GLU A 105 9.36 -8.26 -21.00
C GLU A 105 8.59 -7.89 -22.29
N GLU A 106 7.79 -8.83 -22.81
CA GLU A 106 7.00 -8.66 -24.03
C GLU A 106 5.56 -8.23 -23.73
N ALA A 107 5.18 -8.18 -22.45
CA ALA A 107 3.82 -7.83 -22.03
C ALA A 107 3.50 -6.35 -22.28
N ASP A 108 2.52 -6.11 -23.15
CA ASP A 108 2.01 -4.79 -23.47
C ASP A 108 0.77 -4.38 -22.62
N GLY A 109 0.09 -3.31 -23.04
CA GLY A 109 -1.11 -2.83 -22.33
C GLY A 109 -2.29 -3.80 -22.37
N ILE A 110 -2.43 -4.61 -23.42
CA ILE A 110 -3.50 -5.61 -23.53
C ILE A 110 -3.22 -6.74 -22.54
N HIS A 111 -1.98 -7.21 -22.49
CA HIS A 111 -1.54 -8.21 -21.52
C HIS A 111 -1.71 -7.71 -20.08
N GLY A 112 -1.43 -6.43 -19.82
CA GLY A 112 -1.72 -5.79 -18.53
C GLY A 112 -3.19 -5.79 -18.15
N MET A 113 -4.07 -5.49 -19.11
CA MET A 113 -5.53 -5.51 -18.89
C MET A 113 -6.04 -6.92 -18.60
N LEU A 114 -5.57 -7.91 -19.36
CA LEU A 114 -5.93 -9.31 -19.13
C LEU A 114 -5.40 -9.82 -17.78
N ALA A 115 -4.18 -9.44 -17.42
CA ALA A 115 -3.58 -9.75 -16.13
C ALA A 115 -4.38 -9.10 -14.99
N MET A 116 -4.76 -7.83 -15.12
CA MET A 116 -5.60 -7.15 -14.13
C MET A 116 -6.94 -7.86 -13.95
N HIS A 117 -7.61 -8.22 -15.05
CA HIS A 117 -8.85 -8.98 -15.00
C HIS A 117 -8.67 -10.32 -14.29
N ALA A 118 -7.66 -11.12 -14.67
CA ALA A 118 -7.42 -12.43 -14.07
C ALA A 118 -7.12 -12.34 -12.57
N PHE A 119 -6.27 -11.38 -12.17
CA PHE A 119 -5.88 -11.14 -10.79
C PHE A 119 -7.07 -10.67 -9.92
N MET A 120 -7.81 -9.68 -10.40
CA MET A 120 -8.95 -9.12 -9.67
C MET A 120 -10.13 -10.10 -9.59
N LEU A 121 -10.35 -10.90 -10.65
CA LEU A 121 -11.38 -11.92 -10.63
C LEU A 121 -11.07 -13.03 -9.62
N ASP A 122 -9.80 -13.45 -9.52
CA ASP A 122 -9.40 -14.44 -8.49
C ASP A 122 -9.64 -13.90 -7.08
N ALA A 123 -9.27 -12.63 -6.83
CA ALA A 123 -9.53 -11.96 -5.56
C ALA A 123 -11.04 -11.87 -5.24
N TYR A 124 -11.88 -11.60 -6.25
CA TYR A 124 -13.33 -11.60 -6.09
C TYR A 124 -13.86 -12.99 -5.71
N VAL A 125 -13.47 -14.02 -6.45
CA VAL A 125 -13.93 -15.40 -6.24
C VAL A 125 -13.52 -15.91 -4.86
N GLU A 126 -12.31 -15.60 -4.40
CA GLU A 126 -11.83 -15.96 -3.06
C GLU A 126 -12.70 -15.34 -1.95
N ARG A 127 -13.12 -14.08 -2.12
CA ARG A 127 -14.00 -13.38 -1.18
C ARG A 127 -15.45 -13.86 -1.24
N HIS A 128 -15.88 -14.40 -2.38
CA HIS A 128 -17.25 -14.81 -2.65
C HIS A 128 -17.35 -16.30 -3.05
N PRO A 129 -17.10 -17.24 -2.11
CA PRO A 129 -17.20 -18.68 -2.35
C PRO A 129 -18.66 -19.09 -2.55
N GLY A 130 -19.15 -18.99 -3.79
CA GLY A 130 -20.57 -19.19 -4.13
C GLY A 130 -21.09 -18.26 -5.22
N CYS A 131 -20.27 -17.32 -5.71
CA CYS A 131 -20.64 -16.44 -6.83
C CYS A 131 -20.92 -17.17 -8.16
N GLY A 132 -20.56 -18.45 -8.27
CA GLY A 132 -20.78 -19.27 -9.48
C GLY A 132 -19.82 -18.97 -10.63
N ILE A 133 -18.87 -18.04 -10.44
CA ILE A 133 -17.81 -17.75 -11.40
C ILE A 133 -16.71 -18.79 -11.23
N PRO A 134 -16.25 -19.46 -12.32
CA PRO A 134 -15.12 -20.37 -12.26
C PRO A 134 -13.85 -19.65 -11.80
N ARG A 135 -13.10 -20.28 -10.91
CA ARG A 135 -11.80 -19.75 -10.49
C ARG A 135 -10.83 -19.79 -11.68
N SER A 136 -10.05 -18.73 -11.86
CA SER A 136 -8.96 -18.70 -12.84
C SER A 136 -7.94 -19.79 -12.52
N GLU A 137 -7.29 -20.33 -13.56
CA GLU A 137 -6.23 -21.32 -13.38
C GLU A 137 -5.07 -20.71 -12.58
N PRO A 138 -4.48 -21.43 -11.60
CA PRO A 138 -3.42 -20.88 -10.76
C PRO A 138 -2.22 -20.35 -11.55
N GLU A 139 -1.84 -21.04 -12.63
CA GLU A 139 -0.73 -20.65 -13.50
C GLU A 139 -0.99 -19.30 -14.20
N GLU A 140 -2.24 -19.04 -14.61
CA GLU A 140 -2.66 -17.78 -15.21
C GLU A 140 -2.67 -16.64 -14.18
N VAL A 141 -3.10 -16.90 -12.95
CA VAL A 141 -3.08 -15.91 -11.86
C VAL A 141 -1.64 -15.55 -11.48
N ASP A 142 -0.74 -16.55 -11.42
CA ASP A 142 0.67 -16.32 -11.14
C ASP A 142 1.39 -15.60 -12.29
N ALA A 143 1.00 -15.86 -13.55
CA ALA A 143 1.49 -15.10 -14.69
C ALA A 143 0.98 -13.65 -14.67
N ALA A 144 -0.31 -13.45 -14.38
CA ALA A 144 -0.91 -12.14 -14.21
C ALA A 144 -0.20 -11.32 -13.13
N ARG A 145 0.09 -11.94 -11.97
CA ARG A 145 0.85 -11.30 -10.89
C ARG A 145 2.22 -10.82 -11.36
N ARG A 146 2.98 -11.64 -12.10
CA ARG A 146 4.31 -11.28 -12.61
C ARG A 146 4.26 -10.11 -13.59
N ILE A 147 3.29 -10.11 -14.51
CA ILE A 147 3.08 -9.01 -15.46
C ILE A 147 2.73 -7.71 -14.73
N LEU A 148 1.81 -7.78 -13.76
CA LEU A 148 1.39 -6.61 -13.00
C LEU A 148 2.50 -6.09 -12.08
N ASP A 149 3.25 -6.95 -11.41
CA ASP A 149 4.41 -6.56 -10.59
C ASP A 149 5.42 -5.76 -11.43
N ARG A 150 5.66 -6.17 -12.68
CA ARG A 150 6.49 -5.41 -13.63
C ARG A 150 5.88 -4.06 -14.01
N GLN A 151 4.57 -4.01 -14.31
CA GLN A 151 3.88 -2.77 -14.70
C GLN A 151 3.74 -1.75 -13.55
N TYR A 152 3.76 -2.25 -12.32
CA TYR A 152 3.69 -1.48 -11.08
C TYR A 152 5.06 -1.27 -10.41
N GLU A 153 6.15 -1.69 -11.05
CA GLU A 153 7.51 -1.44 -10.55
C GLU A 153 7.71 0.07 -10.28
N GLY A 154 8.17 0.41 -9.08
CA GLY A 154 8.30 1.78 -8.57
C GLY A 154 6.97 2.48 -8.25
N LYS A 155 5.86 2.14 -8.92
CA LYS A 155 4.53 2.70 -8.60
C LYS A 155 3.98 2.15 -7.29
N ALA A 156 4.18 0.85 -7.03
CA ALA A 156 3.73 0.23 -5.79
C ALA A 156 4.42 0.87 -4.57
N ASP A 157 5.75 0.98 -4.62
CA ASP A 157 6.54 1.64 -3.58
C ASP A 157 6.06 3.06 -3.32
N TRP A 158 5.89 3.83 -4.41
CA TRP A 158 5.42 5.20 -4.34
C TRP A 158 4.03 5.30 -3.72
N GLN A 159 3.07 4.46 -4.14
CA GLN A 159 1.71 4.48 -3.59
C GLN A 159 1.69 4.12 -2.11
N LEU A 160 2.47 3.12 -1.68
CA LEU A 160 2.60 2.77 -0.27
C LEU A 160 3.20 3.94 0.53
N CYS A 161 4.24 4.59 0.01
CA CYS A 161 4.82 5.77 0.64
C CYS A 161 3.83 6.95 0.70
N GLN A 162 3.04 7.18 -0.35
CA GLN A 162 2.01 8.23 -0.37
C GLN A 162 0.93 7.99 0.68
N PHE A 163 0.54 6.74 0.92
CA PHE A 163 -0.36 6.43 2.02
C PHE A 163 0.28 6.77 3.38
N ILE A 164 1.54 6.38 3.58
CA ILE A 164 2.25 6.64 4.84
C ILE A 164 2.43 8.15 5.09
N LEU A 165 2.74 8.93 4.05
CA LEU A 165 3.01 10.36 4.18
C LEU A 165 1.75 11.22 4.26
N VAL A 166 0.77 10.95 3.38
CA VAL A 166 -0.36 11.87 3.15
C VAL A 166 -1.71 11.15 3.09
N ARG A 167 -1.78 9.88 3.52
CA ARG A 167 -3.01 9.07 3.61
C ARG A 167 -3.75 8.93 2.27
N THR A 168 -3.04 9.04 1.15
CA THR A 168 -3.60 8.75 -0.18
C THR A 168 -3.75 7.25 -0.36
N PHE A 169 -4.93 6.80 -0.81
CA PHE A 169 -5.22 5.38 -1.00
C PHE A 169 -4.38 4.81 -2.16
N PRO A 170 -3.74 3.65 -1.97
CA PRO A 170 -3.16 2.90 -3.08
C PRO A 170 -4.23 2.39 -4.05
N SER A 171 -3.82 1.96 -5.24
CA SER A 171 -4.75 1.28 -6.15
C SER A 171 -5.19 -0.06 -5.57
N ASP A 172 -6.36 -0.55 -6.01
CA ASP A 172 -6.83 -1.88 -5.64
C ASP A 172 -5.79 -2.96 -5.92
N TYR A 173 -5.04 -2.86 -7.03
CA TYR A 173 -3.97 -3.80 -7.29
C TYR A 173 -2.97 -3.88 -6.13
N VAL A 174 -2.44 -2.74 -5.69
CA VAL A 174 -1.48 -2.70 -4.57
C VAL A 174 -2.14 -3.19 -3.29
N MET A 175 -3.39 -2.78 -3.02
CA MET A 175 -4.10 -3.21 -1.82
C MET A 175 -4.32 -4.73 -1.76
N TYR A 176 -4.73 -5.37 -2.85
CA TYR A 176 -4.92 -6.82 -2.92
C TYR A 176 -3.58 -7.57 -2.98
N ARG A 177 -2.61 -7.09 -3.76
CA ARG A 177 -1.29 -7.71 -3.94
C ARG A 177 -0.50 -7.86 -2.64
N TYR A 178 -0.68 -6.93 -1.70
CA TYR A 178 0.00 -6.92 -0.40
C TYR A 178 -0.93 -7.21 0.80
N GLY A 179 -2.17 -7.66 0.55
CA GLY A 179 -3.09 -8.08 1.61
C GLY A 179 -3.56 -6.94 2.53
N LEU A 180 -3.70 -5.73 1.98
CA LEU A 180 -4.12 -4.52 2.69
C LEU A 180 -5.61 -4.18 2.46
N ALA A 181 -6.24 -4.77 1.44
CA ALA A 181 -7.58 -4.39 0.97
C ALA A 181 -8.66 -4.38 2.06
N GLU A 182 -8.69 -5.38 2.94
CA GLU A 182 -9.71 -5.44 4.00
C GLU A 182 -9.49 -4.38 5.09
N ASP A 183 -8.23 -4.08 5.44
CA ASP A 183 -7.92 -3.01 6.40
C ASP A 183 -8.27 -1.64 5.82
N PHE A 184 -7.99 -1.40 4.54
CA PHE A 184 -8.38 -0.17 3.84
C PHE A 184 -9.89 -0.01 3.73
N ASN A 185 -10.62 -1.09 3.41
CA ASN A 185 -12.09 -1.09 3.40
C ASN A 185 -12.66 -0.73 4.78
N ARG A 186 -12.09 -1.31 5.85
CA ARG A 186 -12.49 -0.98 7.21
C ARG A 186 -12.17 0.48 7.56
N TYR A 187 -11.01 0.97 7.17
CA TYR A 187 -10.61 2.37 7.36
C TYR A 187 -11.55 3.34 6.63
N SER A 188 -11.91 3.04 5.38
CA SER A 188 -12.87 3.83 4.60
C SER A 188 -14.24 3.88 5.29
N LYS A 189 -14.78 2.75 5.74
CA LYS A 189 -16.07 2.69 6.48
C LYS A 189 -16.04 3.52 7.77
N LEU A 190 -14.95 3.45 8.53
CA LEU A 190 -14.79 4.25 9.75
C LEU A 190 -14.80 5.75 9.43
N ASN A 191 -14.13 6.18 8.36
CA ASN A 191 -14.14 7.57 7.92
C ASN A 191 -15.53 8.04 7.48
N GLU A 192 -16.27 7.23 6.73
CA GLU A 192 -17.66 7.54 6.35
C GLU A 192 -18.60 7.65 7.55
N GLU A 193 -18.49 6.73 8.52
CA GLU A 193 -19.25 6.79 9.76
C GLU A 193 -18.89 8.02 10.58
N CYS A 194 -17.61 8.41 10.61
CA CYS A 194 -17.14 9.59 11.32
C CYS A 194 -17.71 10.87 10.68
N LEU A 195 -17.73 10.94 9.36
CA LEU A 195 -18.32 12.06 8.64
C LEU A 195 -19.81 12.21 8.98
N LYS A 196 -20.56 11.09 8.99
CA LYS A 196 -21.97 11.08 9.38
C LYS A 196 -22.18 11.53 10.83
N ALA A 197 -21.30 11.13 11.75
CA ALA A 197 -21.37 11.57 13.15
C ALA A 197 -21.15 13.08 13.31
N ILE A 198 -20.22 13.65 12.52
CA ILE A 198 -19.99 15.10 12.46
C ILE A 198 -21.23 15.82 11.94
N GLU A 199 -21.84 15.31 10.86
CA GLU A 199 -23.06 15.88 10.27
C GLU A 199 -24.26 15.85 11.23
N THR A 200 -24.41 14.79 12.02
CA THR A 200 -25.49 14.65 13.01
C THR A 200 -25.20 15.37 14.33
N GLY A 201 -23.96 15.82 14.55
CA GLY A 201 -23.53 16.51 15.77
C GLY A 201 -23.33 15.59 16.99
N ASP A 202 -23.22 14.28 16.78
CA ASP A 202 -22.93 13.31 17.85
C ASP A 202 -21.44 13.32 18.20
N LYS A 203 -21.07 14.21 19.14
CA LYS A 203 -19.68 14.40 19.57
C LYS A 203 -19.06 13.19 20.27
N ASP A 204 -19.87 12.39 20.96
CA ASP A 204 -19.36 11.21 21.68
C ASP A 204 -19.03 10.09 20.69
N LEU A 205 -19.85 9.91 19.66
CA LEU A 205 -19.59 8.99 18.57
C LEU A 205 -18.42 9.45 17.70
N GLU A 206 -18.38 10.73 17.33
CA GLU A 206 -17.27 11.35 16.58
C GLU A 206 -15.93 11.07 17.28
N LYS A 207 -15.84 11.35 18.58
CA LYS A 207 -14.60 11.11 19.35
C LYS A 207 -14.18 9.65 19.31
N LYS A 208 -15.12 8.71 19.51
CA LYS A 208 -14.82 7.27 19.47
C LYS A 208 -14.34 6.82 18.09
N LEU A 209 -14.94 7.36 17.02
CA LEU A 209 -14.57 7.04 15.65
C LEU A 209 -13.20 7.62 15.30
N MET A 210 -12.89 8.85 15.69
CA MET A 210 -11.55 9.43 15.52
C MET A 210 -10.46 8.61 16.21
N GLU A 211 -10.71 8.14 17.44
CA GLU A 211 -9.78 7.24 18.15
C GLU A 211 -9.62 5.89 17.42
N ALA A 212 -10.69 5.34 16.86
CA ALA A 212 -10.64 4.10 16.08
C ALA A 212 -9.90 4.27 14.74
N ILE A 213 -10.10 5.42 14.07
CA ILE A 213 -9.39 5.82 12.85
C ILE A 213 -7.89 5.90 13.13
N GLY A 214 -7.45 6.61 14.17
CA GLY A 214 -6.01 6.72 14.50
C GLY A 214 -5.32 5.38 14.76
N LYS A 215 -6.02 4.44 15.42
CA LYS A 215 -5.52 3.05 15.61
C LYS A 215 -5.42 2.29 14.30
N MET A 216 -6.41 2.49 13.41
CA MET A 216 -6.41 1.88 12.09
C MET A 216 -5.28 2.45 11.21
N GLU A 217 -5.03 3.76 11.27
CA GLU A 217 -3.92 4.40 10.56
C GLU A 217 -2.58 3.84 11.00
N THR A 218 -2.35 3.72 12.31
CA THR A 218 -1.13 3.12 12.87
C THR A 218 -0.95 1.67 12.37
N THR A 219 -2.05 0.91 12.29
CA THR A 219 -2.03 -0.47 11.79
C THR A 219 -1.71 -0.53 10.30
N LEU A 220 -2.37 0.31 9.49
CA LEU A 220 -2.18 0.38 8.04
C LEU A 220 -0.79 0.88 7.67
N GLU A 221 -0.26 1.84 8.42
CA GLU A 221 1.11 2.35 8.24
C GLU A 221 2.12 1.22 8.40
N ARG A 222 2.08 0.50 9.53
CA ARG A 222 2.95 -0.65 9.78
C ARG A 222 2.80 -1.74 8.72
N LYS A 223 1.57 -2.04 8.29
CA LYS A 223 1.34 -3.04 7.24
C LYS A 223 1.86 -2.57 5.88
N SER A 224 1.74 -1.28 5.56
CA SER A 224 2.28 -0.68 4.33
C SER A 224 3.81 -0.66 4.33
N GLU A 225 4.44 -0.37 5.47
CA GLU A 225 5.89 -0.46 5.65
C GLU A 225 6.39 -1.89 5.45
N LYS A 226 5.67 -2.87 6.02
CA LYS A 226 5.97 -4.29 5.80
C LYS A 226 5.79 -4.72 4.35
N ALA A 227 4.77 -4.20 3.67
CA ALA A 227 4.55 -4.43 2.24
C ALA A 227 5.73 -3.85 1.42
N LEU A 228 6.14 -2.62 1.72
CA LEU A 228 7.28 -1.97 1.09
C LEU A 228 8.58 -2.75 1.31
N ASP A 229 8.82 -3.24 2.52
CA ASP A 229 9.99 -4.07 2.85
C ASP A 229 10.00 -5.41 2.10
N SER A 230 8.86 -5.88 1.58
CA SER A 230 8.75 -7.11 0.78
C SER A 230 9.04 -6.90 -0.70
N ILE A 231 9.15 -5.65 -1.16
CA ILE A 231 9.40 -5.32 -2.56
C ILE A 231 10.91 -5.28 -2.80
N GLU A 232 11.37 -6.13 -3.71
CA GLU A 232 12.78 -6.19 -4.08
C GLU A 232 13.19 -4.92 -4.83
N GLY A 233 14.26 -4.26 -4.38
CA GLY A 233 14.77 -3.05 -5.00
C GLY A 233 13.87 -1.81 -4.83
N ALA A 234 12.99 -1.82 -3.81
CA ALA A 234 12.03 -0.75 -3.55
C ALA A 234 12.69 0.65 -3.56
N ARG A 235 12.05 1.59 -4.26
CA ARG A 235 12.53 2.99 -4.32
C ARG A 235 11.62 3.91 -3.53
N VAL A 236 12.18 4.50 -2.48
CA VAL A 236 11.44 5.39 -1.58
C VAL A 236 11.72 6.86 -1.88
N PRO A 237 10.71 7.76 -1.74
CA PRO A 237 10.92 9.20 -1.85
C PRO A 237 11.80 9.76 -0.73
N ASP A 238 12.53 10.85 -1.01
CA ASP A 238 13.34 11.55 -0.01
C ASP A 238 12.51 12.08 1.17
N GLU A 239 11.26 12.50 0.90
CA GLU A 239 10.33 12.91 1.96
C GLU A 239 10.05 11.78 2.94
N TYR A 240 9.91 10.55 2.45
CA TYR A 240 9.69 9.39 3.31
C TYR A 240 10.94 9.04 4.12
N LEU A 241 12.13 9.11 3.51
CA LEU A 241 13.39 8.92 4.24
C LEU A 241 13.56 9.93 5.37
N LYS A 242 13.18 11.19 5.13
CA LYS A 242 13.22 12.23 6.16
C LYS A 242 12.28 11.92 7.33
N GLU A 243 11.06 11.46 7.07
CA GLU A 243 10.14 11.04 8.14
C GLU A 243 10.73 9.89 8.97
N LEU A 244 11.39 8.91 8.33
CA LEU A 244 12.07 7.83 9.06
C LEU A 244 13.25 8.34 9.90
N ASP A 245 14.03 9.30 9.42
CA ASP A 245 15.11 9.92 10.19
C ASP A 245 14.58 10.76 11.37
N ASP A 246 13.44 11.44 11.19
CA ASP A 246 12.75 12.16 12.26
C ASP A 246 12.19 11.19 13.33
N GLU A 247 11.63 10.05 12.91
CA GLU A 247 11.23 8.96 13.82
C GLU A 247 12.42 8.38 14.58
N LEU A 248 13.53 8.11 13.88
CA LEU A 248 14.77 7.61 14.49
C LEU A 248 15.33 8.60 15.51
N SER A 249 15.24 9.90 15.22
CA SER A 249 15.64 10.97 16.14
C SER A 249 14.77 11.03 17.38
N ARG A 250 13.46 10.76 17.27
CA ARG A 250 12.56 10.63 18.43
C ARG A 250 12.93 9.42 19.29
N LEU A 251 13.21 8.26 18.67
CA LEU A 251 13.69 7.07 19.40
C LEU A 251 15.04 7.34 20.08
N ALA A 252 15.97 8.05 19.43
CA ALA A 252 17.22 8.47 20.06
C ALA A 252 16.97 9.32 21.33
N GLY A 253 15.97 10.20 21.28
CA GLY A 253 15.53 10.97 22.44
C GLY A 253 15.12 10.09 23.62
N LEU A 254 14.40 9.00 23.36
CA LEU A 254 14.00 8.00 24.37
C LEU A 254 15.18 7.17 24.87
N VAL A 255 16.17 6.87 24.02
CA VAL A 255 17.41 6.20 24.43
C VAL A 255 18.13 7.03 25.50
N TRP A 256 18.22 8.35 25.33
CA TRP A 256 18.87 9.25 26.30
C TRP A 256 18.05 9.51 27.55
N ASP A 257 16.72 9.63 27.42
CA ASP A 257 15.80 9.83 28.54
C ASP A 257 14.48 9.08 28.33
N PRO A 258 14.35 7.86 28.89
CA PRO A 258 13.12 7.07 28.77
C PRO A 258 11.88 7.75 29.36
N ARG A 259 12.01 8.78 30.21
CA ARG A 259 10.88 9.50 30.81
C ARG A 259 10.10 10.34 29.79
N ARG A 260 10.73 10.68 28.67
CA ARG A 260 10.10 11.38 27.54
C ARG A 260 9.06 10.54 26.81
N ILE A 261 8.82 9.32 27.26
CA ILE A 261 7.71 8.48 26.78
C ILE A 261 6.34 9.12 26.97
N GLU A 262 6.19 9.97 28.00
CA GLU A 262 4.97 10.76 28.23
C GLU A 262 4.71 11.81 27.15
N ASP A 263 5.76 12.23 26.42
CA ASP A 263 5.67 13.19 25.32
C ASP A 263 5.35 12.52 23.97
N CYS A 264 5.20 11.19 23.94
CA CYS A 264 4.95 10.44 22.72
C CYS A 264 3.45 10.33 22.45
N TYR A 265 3.00 10.80 21.29
CA TYR A 265 1.59 10.80 20.87
C TYR A 265 1.40 10.07 19.53
N GLY A 266 0.14 9.91 19.10
CA GLY A 266 -0.18 9.50 17.73
C GLY A 266 0.20 8.06 17.38
N GLY A 267 0.09 7.11 18.32
CA GLY A 267 0.38 5.70 18.06
C GLY A 267 1.88 5.37 17.91
N PHE A 268 2.79 6.33 18.07
CA PHE A 268 4.23 6.16 17.89
C PHE A 268 4.80 4.97 18.70
N LEU A 269 4.44 4.87 19.98
CA LEU A 269 4.89 3.77 20.83
C LEU A 269 4.31 2.42 20.37
N GLU A 270 3.04 2.41 19.97
CA GLU A 270 2.37 1.20 19.46
C GLU A 270 3.00 0.72 18.15
N LYS A 271 3.34 1.64 17.22
CA LYS A 271 4.06 1.35 15.97
C LYS A 271 5.35 0.60 16.24
N HIS A 272 6.12 1.05 17.24
CA HIS A 272 7.42 0.48 17.60
C HIS A 272 7.34 -0.65 18.64
N GLY A 273 6.14 -1.06 19.08
CA GLY A 273 5.98 -2.13 20.08
C GLY A 273 6.46 -1.74 21.49
N ILE A 274 6.55 -0.45 21.78
CA ILE A 274 6.99 0.07 23.08
C ILE A 274 5.78 0.22 24.00
N ARG A 275 5.90 -0.31 25.22
CA ARG A 275 4.86 -0.27 26.24
C ARG A 275 5.23 0.71 27.35
N ALA A 276 4.53 1.84 27.41
CA ALA A 276 4.78 2.90 28.38
C ALA A 276 4.60 2.47 29.85
N ASP A 277 3.81 1.43 30.10
CA ASP A 277 3.58 0.84 31.43
C ASP A 277 4.69 -0.16 31.85
N SER A 278 5.67 -0.42 30.99
CA SER A 278 6.75 -1.38 31.28
C SER A 278 7.68 -0.89 32.40
N PRO A 279 8.21 -1.80 33.24
CA PRO A 279 9.31 -1.47 34.14
C PRO A 279 10.51 -0.90 33.38
N VAL A 280 11.24 0.05 33.99
CA VAL A 280 12.34 0.78 33.34
C VAL A 280 13.34 -0.12 32.57
N PRO A 281 13.84 -1.25 33.10
CA PRO A 281 14.78 -2.09 32.36
C PRO A 281 14.19 -2.72 31.09
N GLU A 282 12.91 -3.10 31.15
CA GLU A 282 12.18 -3.66 30.01
C GLU A 282 11.85 -2.56 28.99
N LEU A 283 11.51 -1.37 29.47
CA LEU A 283 11.27 -0.20 28.63
C LEU A 283 12.53 0.19 27.85
N GLU A 284 13.69 0.25 28.50
CA GLU A 284 14.97 0.55 27.84
C GLU A 284 15.32 -0.47 26.77
N LYS A 285 15.05 -1.76 27.02
CA LYS A 285 15.24 -2.83 26.05
C LYS A 285 14.32 -2.66 24.83
N GLN A 286 13.03 -2.39 25.03
CA GLN A 286 12.09 -2.15 23.94
C GLN A 286 12.49 -0.93 23.09
N ILE A 287 12.95 0.16 23.71
CA ILE A 287 13.44 1.34 23.00
C ILE A 287 14.70 1.00 22.18
N GLU A 288 15.64 0.23 22.75
CA GLU A 288 16.84 -0.20 22.03
C GLU A 288 16.50 -1.07 20.82
N GLU A 289 15.62 -2.07 21.00
CA GLU A 289 15.16 -2.94 19.92
C GLU A 289 14.45 -2.15 18.81
N ALA A 290 13.57 -1.22 19.18
CA ALA A 290 12.89 -0.33 18.25
C ALA A 290 13.87 0.54 17.46
N TYR A 291 14.85 1.17 18.14
CA TYR A 291 15.85 2.01 17.50
C TYR A 291 16.68 1.21 16.50
N ARG A 292 17.20 0.05 16.91
CA ARG A 292 18.02 -0.81 16.05
C ARG A 292 17.23 -1.31 14.84
N SER A 293 15.99 -1.74 15.04
CA SER A 293 15.12 -2.20 13.95
C SER A 293 14.86 -1.11 12.93
N LEU A 294 14.61 0.14 13.37
CA LEU A 294 14.38 1.27 12.46
C LEU A 294 15.68 1.70 11.75
N ASP A 295 16.80 1.76 12.48
CA ASP A 295 18.12 2.08 11.93
C ASP A 295 18.50 1.07 10.83
N ASP A 296 18.36 -0.23 11.11
CA ASP A 296 18.62 -1.30 10.13
C ASP A 296 17.71 -1.19 8.90
N ARG A 297 16.45 -0.80 9.09
CA ARG A 297 15.51 -0.58 7.98
C ARG A 297 15.95 0.59 7.11
N ILE A 298 16.32 1.72 7.70
CA ILE A 298 16.83 2.88 6.96
C ILE A 298 18.11 2.52 6.20
N VAL A 299 19.03 1.78 6.83
CA VAL A 299 20.25 1.27 6.18
C VAL A 299 19.91 0.41 4.96
N ARG A 300 18.91 -0.48 5.03
CA ARG A 300 18.46 -1.27 3.86
C ARG A 300 17.89 -0.39 2.74
N LEU A 301 17.15 0.67 3.08
CA LEU A 301 16.48 1.53 2.10
C LEU A 301 17.43 2.50 1.39
N CYS A 302 18.42 3.06 2.08
CA CYS A 302 19.29 4.09 1.51
C CYS A 302 20.79 3.75 1.48
N GLY A 303 21.20 2.61 2.06
CA GLY A 303 22.60 2.17 2.06
C GLY A 303 23.54 2.96 2.96
N ARG A 304 23.02 3.80 3.88
CA ARG A 304 23.86 4.56 4.82
C ARG A 304 24.53 3.65 5.86
N GLN A 305 25.50 4.17 6.59
CA GLN A 305 26.07 3.46 7.74
C GLN A 305 25.09 3.45 8.93
N PRO A 306 25.03 2.36 9.71
CA PRO A 306 24.20 2.28 10.91
C PRO A 306 24.68 3.25 12.00
N TYR A 307 23.75 3.79 12.76
CA TYR A 307 23.99 4.74 13.85
C TYR A 307 23.89 4.12 15.24
N ALA A 308 23.22 2.97 15.36
CA ALA A 308 22.94 2.31 16.64
C ALA A 308 24.20 2.14 17.50
N ASP A 309 25.26 1.55 16.97
CA ASP A 309 26.45 1.23 17.77
C ASP A 309 27.13 2.48 18.32
N ASN A 310 27.14 3.58 17.55
CA ASN A 310 27.67 4.86 18.01
C ASN A 310 26.81 5.44 19.13
N LEU A 311 25.47 5.41 18.98
CA LEU A 311 24.53 5.93 19.97
C LEU A 311 24.63 5.17 21.31
N PHE A 312 24.54 3.84 21.28
CA PHE A 312 24.56 3.03 22.50
C PHE A 312 25.93 3.03 23.19
N SER A 313 27.03 3.09 22.41
CA SER A 313 28.37 3.27 22.97
C SER A 313 28.50 4.63 23.67
N ALA A 314 27.94 5.70 23.10
CA ALA A 314 27.94 7.03 23.71
C ALA A 314 27.12 7.05 25.01
N LYS A 315 25.92 6.42 25.02
CA LYS A 315 25.09 6.28 26.23
C LYS A 315 25.86 5.57 27.35
N LYS A 316 26.50 4.44 27.04
CA LYS A 316 27.29 3.66 28.00
C LYS A 316 28.43 4.46 28.62
N ARG A 317 29.19 5.22 27.80
CA ARG A 317 30.27 6.09 28.31
C ARG A 317 29.73 7.16 29.27
N GLN A 318 28.55 7.72 28.99
CA GLN A 318 27.92 8.70 29.86
C GLN A 318 27.44 8.10 31.19
N THR A 319 26.87 6.89 31.18
CA THR A 319 26.48 6.21 32.41
C THR A 319 27.68 5.86 33.28
N ASP A 320 28.74 5.33 32.66
CA ASP A 320 29.99 4.97 33.36
C ASP A 320 30.65 6.21 34.00
N ALA A 321 30.65 7.35 33.29
CA ALA A 321 31.15 8.62 33.82
C ALA A 321 30.33 9.10 35.03
N ARG A 322 28.99 9.05 34.95
CA ARG A 322 28.09 9.43 36.07
C ARG A 322 28.24 8.51 37.29
N GLU A 323 28.47 7.22 37.08
CA GLU A 323 28.77 6.29 38.17
C GLU A 323 30.15 6.54 38.79
N GLY A 324 31.15 6.85 37.97
CA GLY A 324 32.47 7.29 38.41
C GLY A 324 32.38 8.50 39.33
N ASP A 325 31.68 9.56 38.90
CA ASP A 325 31.49 10.77 39.70
C ASP A 325 30.73 10.52 41.02
N ARG A 326 29.71 9.64 41.01
CA ARG A 326 28.99 9.24 42.24
C ARG A 326 29.87 8.48 43.23
N LYS A 327 30.82 7.68 42.75
CA LYS A 327 31.79 6.95 43.59
C LYS A 327 32.90 7.86 44.15
N HIS A 328 33.18 8.99 43.48
CA HIS A 328 34.20 9.96 43.88
C HIS A 328 33.63 11.19 44.63
N ALA A 329 32.31 11.28 44.82
CA ALA A 329 31.71 12.31 45.63
C ALA A 329 32.11 12.14 47.11
N PRO A 330 32.82 13.11 47.73
CA PRO A 330 33.23 12.98 49.13
C PRO A 330 31.99 12.94 50.03
N HIS A 331 31.93 11.94 50.92
CA HIS A 331 30.95 11.88 52.00
C HIS A 331 31.10 13.12 52.89
N LEU A 332 30.29 14.15 52.66
CA LEU A 332 30.15 15.26 53.59
C LEU A 332 29.54 14.75 54.91
N PRO A 333 30.16 15.01 56.08
CA PRO A 333 29.60 14.60 57.35
C PRO A 333 28.23 15.23 57.59
N ARG A 334 27.25 14.42 58.00
CA ARG A 334 25.94 14.92 58.47
C ARG A 334 26.18 15.81 59.69
N LEU A 335 25.82 17.10 59.59
CA LEU A 335 25.73 17.99 60.75
C LEU A 335 24.62 17.49 61.71
N PRO A 336 24.83 17.54 63.04
CA PRO A 336 23.85 17.04 64.01
C PRO A 336 22.62 17.97 64.11
N PRO A 337 21.46 17.44 64.54
CA PRO A 337 20.23 18.22 64.62
C PRO A 337 20.29 19.26 65.75
N LYS A 338 19.93 20.51 65.42
CA LYS A 338 19.79 21.61 66.40
C LYS A 338 18.66 21.27 67.39
N GLN A 339 19.00 21.23 68.68
CA GLN A 339 18.04 21.14 69.76
C GLN A 339 17.15 22.39 69.80
N GLN A 340 15.84 22.16 69.91
CA GLN A 340 14.84 23.18 70.22
C GLN A 340 15.09 23.68 71.66
N SER A 341 15.33 24.98 71.81
CA SER A 341 15.23 25.68 73.09
C SER A 341 13.96 26.53 73.07
N SER A 342 13.04 26.11 73.92
CA SER A 342 11.79 26.76 74.30
C SER A 342 12.02 27.95 75.24
N GLY A 343 11.21 29.00 75.08
CA GLY A 343 11.03 30.10 76.04
C GLY A 343 11.25 31.45 75.35
N GLY A 344 10.26 32.29 75.07
CA GLY A 344 8.99 32.51 75.75
C GLY A 344 9.06 33.87 76.44
N MET A 345 8.66 34.95 75.75
CA MET A 345 7.92 36.07 76.34
C MET A 345 7.51 37.08 75.26
N LYS A 346 6.20 37.30 75.14
CA LYS A 346 5.55 38.48 74.52
C LYS A 346 5.44 39.60 75.58
N PRO A 347 4.77 40.74 75.31
CA PRO A 347 5.13 41.86 74.44
C PRO A 347 5.06 43.21 75.21
N ALA A 348 5.41 44.33 74.55
CA ALA A 348 4.92 45.72 74.76
C ALA A 348 5.96 46.69 74.15
N PHE A 349 5.66 47.76 73.41
CA PHE A 349 4.45 48.53 73.14
C PHE A 349 4.30 48.80 71.64
#